data_AF-A0A9D2HN21-F1
#
_entry.id   AF-A0A9D2HN21-F1
#
_cell.length_a   1.000
_cell.length_b   1.000
_cell.length_c   1.000
_cell.angle_alpha   90.00
_cell.angle_beta   90.00
_cell.angle_gamma   90.00
#
_symmetry.space_group_name_H-M   'P 1'
#
loop_
_entity.id
_entity.type
_entity.pdbx_description
1 polymer ?
#
loop_
_entity_poly.entity_id
_entity_poly.type
_entity_poly.pdbx_seq_one_letter_code
_entity_poly.pdbx_strand_id
1 'polypeptide(L)'
;MSMELDKEHLREALDNFLLISPAFDDLPAGRVALTCTLYFKNAHLPEVQETVCKCAKEYIALIGPEAKSSISGSPARFHLAKNGKVTPPRVSTFRKAQESGRRPEARYCVFSHASGAEFDSLPPKFSLHILLQLKENILPLERTTSLFSAVFAPSFFLLDRNIEEFTALVHKWCDALRPHSGVAGWGISQQWEEMSFISTRDMCVRELLRYPGLDSPVRPLVFASDLDRFENNIASINWLTILCDDLAERIGGEASLRALGEGYPLSRYDGGYIIQAGPEPELGDRDEGDFLPQYGKVHDLLRPLYPPLEELDYLASHVYDINPHTLLVNPSSNSMRNSFFESWMNRYSPDNVIIPPLFRDASPEKDEE
;
A
#
# COMPACT_ATOMS: atom_id res chain seq x y z
N MET A 1 6.02 -31.25 18.25
CA MET A 1 5.11 -30.85 19.34
C MET A 1 5.45 -29.51 19.99
N SER A 2 6.53 -29.32 20.77
CA SER A 2 6.83 -28.01 21.39
C SER A 2 7.20 -26.91 20.38
N MET A 3 7.97 -27.24 19.34
CA MET A 3 8.38 -26.28 18.30
C MET A 3 7.25 -25.95 17.29
N GLU A 4 6.32 -26.87 17.08
CA GLU A 4 5.12 -26.63 16.25
C GLU A 4 4.10 -25.75 16.98
N LEU A 5 3.95 -25.95 18.29
CA LEU A 5 3.07 -25.12 19.13
C LEU A 5 3.57 -23.66 19.20
N ASP A 6 4.89 -23.48 19.19
CA ASP A 6 5.55 -22.16 19.15
C ASP A 6 5.37 -21.48 17.78
N LYS A 7 5.53 -22.25 16.68
CA LYS A 7 5.29 -21.74 15.32
C LYS A 7 3.83 -21.30 15.11
N GLU A 8 2.85 -22.04 15.64
CA GLU A 8 1.45 -21.66 15.52
C GLU A 8 1.12 -20.40 16.32
N HIS A 9 1.66 -20.26 17.54
CA HIS A 9 1.53 -19.02 18.32
C HIS A 9 2.14 -17.82 17.60
N LEU A 10 3.33 -17.97 17.02
CA LEU A 10 3.96 -16.91 16.23
C LEU A 10 3.13 -16.55 15.00
N ARG A 11 2.57 -17.54 14.30
CA ARG A 11 1.65 -17.30 13.17
C ARG A 11 0.44 -16.49 13.63
N GLU A 12 -0.19 -16.90 14.74
CA GLU A 12 -1.37 -16.22 15.27
C GLU A 12 -1.06 -14.77 15.66
N ALA A 13 0.09 -14.52 16.32
CA ALA A 13 0.54 -13.20 16.71
C ALA A 13 0.83 -12.30 15.50
N LEU A 14 1.57 -12.82 14.51
CA LEU A 14 1.94 -12.07 13.30
C LEU A 14 0.72 -11.76 12.43
N ASP A 15 -0.10 -12.75 12.15
CA ASP A 15 -1.18 -12.60 11.18
C ASP A 15 -2.39 -11.88 11.74
N ASN A 16 -2.54 -11.79 13.06
CA ASN A 16 -3.66 -11.10 13.71
C ASN A 16 -3.23 -9.80 14.41
N PHE A 17 -2.05 -9.27 14.10
CA PHE A 17 -1.64 -7.96 14.60
C PHE A 17 -2.48 -6.86 13.94
N LEU A 18 -3.56 -6.47 14.65
CA LEU A 18 -4.46 -5.41 14.24
C LEU A 18 -3.99 -4.08 14.81
N LEU A 19 -4.03 -3.06 13.96
CA LEU A 19 -3.94 -1.67 14.39
C LEU A 19 -5.36 -1.25 14.81
N ILE A 20 -5.53 -0.99 16.10
CA ILE A 20 -6.80 -0.66 16.72
C ILE A 20 -6.73 0.80 17.15
N SER A 21 -7.80 1.57 16.94
CA SER A 21 -7.86 2.91 17.54
C SER A 21 -8.86 2.94 18.71
N PRO A 22 -8.41 3.39 19.90
CA PRO A 22 -9.26 3.55 21.08
C PRO A 22 -10.43 4.53 20.89
N ALA A 23 -10.36 5.42 19.90
CA ALA A 23 -11.35 6.48 19.70
C ALA A 23 -12.72 5.99 19.19
N PHE A 24 -12.82 4.74 18.74
CA PHE A 24 -14.05 4.17 18.17
C PHE A 24 -14.25 2.69 18.55
N ASP A 25 -14.52 2.41 19.83
CA ASP A 25 -14.86 1.06 20.33
C ASP A 25 -13.91 -0.06 19.85
N ASP A 26 -12.61 0.23 19.83
CA ASP A 26 -11.57 -0.70 19.38
C ASP A 26 -11.78 -1.24 17.96
N LEU A 27 -12.34 -0.42 17.06
CA LEU A 27 -12.49 -0.77 15.65
C LEU A 27 -11.12 -1.09 15.00
N PRO A 28 -10.99 -2.24 14.31
CA PRO A 28 -9.77 -2.59 13.58
C PRO A 28 -9.54 -1.63 12.41
N ALA A 29 -8.57 -0.74 12.55
CA ALA A 29 -8.24 0.25 11.54
C ALA A 29 -7.36 -0.31 10.41
N GLY A 30 -6.52 -1.28 10.74
CA GLY A 30 -5.65 -1.95 9.79
C GLY A 30 -5.09 -3.26 10.34
N ARG A 31 -4.41 -4.02 9.50
CA ARG A 31 -3.66 -5.21 9.90
C ARG A 31 -2.25 -5.09 9.33
N VAL A 32 -1.24 -5.32 10.16
CA VAL A 32 0.16 -5.32 9.69
C VAL A 32 0.36 -6.53 8.77
N ALA A 33 0.97 -6.28 7.61
CA ALA A 33 1.11 -7.24 6.53
C ALA A 33 2.39 -6.99 5.73
N LEU A 34 2.76 -7.96 4.89
CA LEU A 34 3.67 -7.71 3.78
C LEU A 34 2.86 -7.25 2.58
N THR A 35 3.24 -6.13 1.98
CA THR A 35 2.50 -5.49 0.89
C THR A 35 3.39 -5.25 -0.32
N CYS A 36 2.80 -5.27 -1.51
CA CYS A 36 3.45 -4.87 -2.75
C CYS A 36 2.44 -4.05 -3.55
N THR A 37 2.78 -2.80 -3.86
CA THR A 37 1.93 -1.90 -4.62
C THR A 37 2.69 -1.37 -5.83
N LEU A 38 2.15 -1.62 -7.01
CA LEU A 38 2.73 -1.27 -8.30
C LEU A 38 1.79 -0.33 -9.06
N TYR A 39 2.34 0.79 -9.51
CA TYR A 39 1.66 1.79 -10.32
C TYR A 39 2.13 1.67 -11.77
N PHE A 40 1.20 1.50 -12.70
CA PHE A 40 1.51 1.25 -14.11
C PHE A 40 0.55 1.98 -15.04
N LYS A 41 1.00 2.24 -16.26
CA LYS A 41 0.24 2.97 -17.29
C LYS A 41 -0.35 2.00 -18.32
N ASN A 42 -1.11 2.53 -19.27
CA ASN A 42 -1.58 1.81 -20.46
C ASN A 42 -2.52 0.61 -20.20
N ALA A 43 -3.27 0.61 -19.09
CA ALA A 43 -4.21 -0.48 -18.76
C ALA A 43 -5.36 -0.67 -19.77
N HIS A 44 -5.59 0.30 -20.64
CA HIS A 44 -6.55 0.23 -21.74
C HIS A 44 -6.08 -0.68 -22.90
N LEU A 45 -4.79 -1.05 -22.94
CA LEU A 45 -4.21 -1.93 -23.95
C LEU A 45 -4.51 -3.42 -23.65
N PRO A 46 -4.95 -4.23 -24.64
CA PRO A 46 -5.27 -5.65 -24.43
C PRO A 46 -4.13 -6.48 -23.83
N GLU A 47 -2.90 -6.27 -24.27
CA GLU A 47 -1.70 -6.98 -23.80
C GLU A 47 -1.37 -6.68 -22.33
N VAL A 48 -1.65 -5.46 -21.87
CA VAL A 48 -1.51 -5.07 -20.46
C VAL A 48 -2.60 -5.74 -19.64
N GLN A 49 -3.86 -5.76 -20.12
CA GLN A 49 -4.96 -6.48 -19.48
C GLN A 49 -4.70 -7.98 -19.35
N GLU A 50 -4.12 -8.60 -20.39
CA GLU A 50 -3.69 -10.01 -20.37
C GLU A 50 -2.65 -10.26 -19.29
N THR A 51 -1.67 -9.36 -19.19
CA THR A 51 -0.60 -9.46 -18.20
C THR A 51 -1.12 -9.29 -16.78
N VAL A 52 -1.97 -8.29 -16.53
CA VAL A 52 -2.67 -8.11 -15.26
C VAL A 52 -3.47 -9.36 -14.87
N CYS A 53 -4.23 -9.93 -15.81
CA CYS A 53 -4.97 -11.17 -15.57
C CYS A 53 -4.04 -12.35 -15.22
N LYS A 54 -2.84 -12.42 -15.80
CA LYS A 54 -1.84 -13.45 -15.49
C LYS A 54 -1.28 -13.28 -14.08
N CYS A 55 -0.88 -12.07 -13.70
CA CYS A 55 -0.42 -11.75 -12.34
C CYS A 55 -1.52 -12.03 -11.29
N ALA A 56 -2.78 -11.70 -11.60
CA ALA A 56 -3.91 -11.99 -10.71
C ALA A 56 -4.13 -13.49 -10.51
N LYS A 57 -4.05 -14.30 -11.59
CA LYS A 57 -4.17 -15.76 -11.51
C LYS A 57 -3.05 -16.38 -10.69
N GLU A 58 -1.83 -15.87 -10.85
CA GLU A 58 -0.68 -16.29 -10.07
C GLU A 58 -0.90 -16.00 -8.58
N TYR A 59 -1.33 -14.80 -8.22
CA TYR A 59 -1.64 -14.46 -6.83
C TYR A 59 -2.72 -15.39 -6.24
N ILE A 60 -3.83 -15.60 -6.96
CA ILE A 60 -4.92 -16.49 -6.51
C ILE A 60 -4.41 -17.93 -6.34
N ALA A 61 -3.57 -18.42 -7.25
CA ALA A 61 -2.97 -19.74 -7.15
C ALA A 61 -2.00 -19.83 -5.98
N LEU A 62 -1.25 -18.77 -5.71
CA LEU A 62 -0.25 -18.67 -4.64
C LEU A 62 -0.90 -18.74 -3.26
N ILE A 63 -1.95 -17.97 -3.01
CA ILE A 63 -2.65 -17.96 -1.71
C ILE A 63 -3.63 -19.14 -1.56
N GLY A 64 -3.96 -19.82 -2.67
CA GLY A 64 -4.72 -21.07 -2.69
C GLY A 64 -6.04 -20.99 -1.90
N PRO A 65 -6.20 -21.79 -0.81
CA PRO A 65 -7.43 -21.83 -0.02
C PRO A 65 -7.76 -20.51 0.68
N GLU A 66 -6.79 -19.59 0.81
CA GLU A 66 -7.03 -18.26 1.36
C GLU A 66 -7.72 -17.32 0.36
N ALA A 67 -7.88 -17.69 -0.91
CA ALA A 67 -8.75 -16.96 -1.83
C ALA A 67 -10.23 -17.30 -1.57
N LYS A 68 -10.86 -16.63 -0.60
CA LYS A 68 -12.20 -16.97 -0.08
C LYS A 68 -13.32 -16.09 -0.62
N SER A 69 -13.01 -14.88 -1.07
CA SER A 69 -14.00 -13.98 -1.66
C SER A 69 -13.37 -13.04 -2.69
N SER A 70 -14.22 -12.34 -3.44
CA SER A 70 -13.79 -11.41 -4.48
C SER A 70 -14.80 -10.30 -4.72
N ILE A 71 -14.32 -9.17 -5.21
CA ILE A 71 -15.16 -8.15 -5.85
C ILE A 71 -14.88 -8.19 -7.35
N SER A 72 -15.92 -8.44 -8.15
CA SER A 72 -15.78 -8.50 -9.61
C SER A 72 -17.08 -8.12 -10.32
N GLY A 73 -17.00 -7.95 -11.65
CA GLY A 73 -18.15 -7.66 -12.51
C GLY A 73 -18.36 -6.17 -12.79
N SER A 74 -19.43 -5.88 -13.53
CA SER A 74 -19.89 -4.51 -13.83
C SER A 74 -21.42 -4.47 -13.74
N PRO A 75 -22.00 -3.90 -12.66
CA PRO A 75 -21.32 -3.25 -11.52
C PRO A 75 -20.54 -4.27 -10.67
N ALA A 76 -19.46 -3.80 -10.04
CA ALA A 76 -18.63 -4.62 -9.16
C ALA A 76 -19.43 -5.02 -7.91
N ARG A 77 -19.43 -6.32 -7.58
CA ARG A 77 -20.15 -6.86 -6.43
C ARG A 77 -19.27 -7.85 -5.66
N PHE A 78 -19.50 -7.91 -4.36
CA PHE A 78 -18.89 -8.90 -3.48
C PHE A 78 -19.46 -10.31 -3.75
N HIS A 79 -18.58 -11.29 -3.81
CA HIS A 79 -18.91 -12.69 -4.04
C HIS A 79 -18.02 -13.58 -3.17
N LEU A 80 -18.64 -14.47 -2.41
CA LEU A 80 -17.93 -15.59 -1.79
C LEU A 80 -17.48 -16.60 -2.86
N ALA A 81 -16.38 -17.29 -2.58
CA ALA A 81 -15.86 -18.37 -3.40
C ALA A 81 -16.92 -19.44 -3.61
N LYS A 82 -17.06 -19.92 -4.86
CA LYS A 82 -17.96 -21.03 -5.18
C LYS A 82 -17.14 -22.32 -5.21
N ASN A 83 -17.57 -23.35 -4.47
CA ASN A 83 -16.84 -24.61 -4.33
C ASN A 83 -15.36 -24.40 -3.91
N GLY A 84 -15.12 -23.47 -2.98
CA GLY A 84 -13.79 -23.13 -2.49
C GLY A 84 -12.87 -22.46 -3.51
N LYS A 85 -13.40 -21.94 -4.63
CA LYS A 85 -12.61 -21.28 -5.67
C LYS A 85 -13.16 -19.90 -6.01
N VAL A 86 -12.30 -18.90 -5.93
CA VAL A 86 -12.52 -17.57 -6.52
C VAL A 86 -12.29 -17.65 -8.02
N THR A 87 -13.14 -16.99 -8.81
CA THR A 87 -12.96 -16.92 -10.27
C THR A 87 -11.94 -15.82 -10.59
N PRO A 88 -10.83 -16.12 -11.28
CA PRO A 88 -9.86 -15.11 -11.69
C PRO A 88 -10.45 -14.09 -12.68
N PRO A 89 -9.86 -12.89 -12.79
CA PRO A 89 -10.32 -11.90 -13.74
C PRO A 89 -10.07 -12.39 -15.17
N ARG A 90 -10.91 -11.91 -16.09
CA ARG A 90 -10.81 -12.21 -17.53
C ARG A 90 -10.69 -10.90 -18.29
N VAL A 91 -9.85 -10.90 -19.32
CA VAL A 91 -9.67 -9.76 -20.23
C VAL A 91 -11.01 -9.34 -20.85
N SER A 92 -11.87 -10.29 -21.19
CA SER A 92 -13.20 -9.99 -21.72
C SER A 92 -14.09 -9.20 -20.75
N THR A 93 -13.86 -9.30 -19.44
CA THR A 93 -14.56 -8.48 -18.44
C THR A 93 -14.09 -7.03 -18.50
N PHE A 94 -12.78 -6.81 -18.58
CA PHE A 94 -12.19 -5.47 -18.68
C PHE A 94 -12.53 -4.80 -20.02
N ARG A 95 -12.41 -5.54 -21.12
CA ARG A 95 -12.82 -5.06 -22.46
C ARG A 95 -14.28 -4.63 -22.50
N LYS A 96 -15.19 -5.44 -21.94
CA LYS A 96 -16.61 -5.06 -21.85
C LYS A 96 -16.83 -3.80 -21.00
N ALA A 97 -16.08 -3.65 -19.91
CA ALA A 97 -16.15 -2.44 -19.09
C ALA A 97 -15.72 -1.20 -19.90
N GLN A 98 -14.59 -1.31 -20.60
CA GLN A 98 -14.04 -0.28 -21.50
C GLN A 98 -15.02 0.09 -22.63
N GLU A 99 -15.55 -0.90 -23.36
CA GLU A 99 -16.52 -0.71 -24.44
C GLU A 99 -17.84 -0.09 -23.95
N SER A 100 -18.29 -0.45 -22.75
CA SER A 100 -19.53 0.11 -22.19
C SER A 100 -19.41 1.61 -21.90
N GLY A 101 -18.20 2.09 -21.63
CA GLY A 101 -17.90 3.49 -21.30
C GLY A 101 -18.61 4.04 -20.06
N ARG A 102 -19.29 3.20 -19.28
CA ARG A 102 -20.14 3.59 -18.14
C ARG A 102 -19.36 4.07 -16.92
N ARG A 103 -18.14 3.55 -16.74
CA ARG A 103 -17.19 3.98 -15.70
C ARG A 103 -15.82 4.19 -16.33
N PRO A 104 -15.01 5.14 -15.82
CA PRO A 104 -13.66 5.31 -16.30
C PRO A 104 -12.74 4.15 -15.92
N GLU A 105 -13.07 3.41 -14.86
CA GLU A 105 -12.27 2.32 -14.33
C GLU A 105 -12.94 0.94 -14.36
N ALA A 106 -12.11 -0.11 -14.31
CA ALA A 106 -12.52 -1.45 -13.92
C ALA A 106 -11.76 -1.92 -12.68
N ARG A 107 -12.48 -2.57 -11.76
CA ARG A 107 -11.93 -3.11 -10.52
C ARG A 107 -12.05 -4.64 -10.48
N TYR A 108 -11.02 -5.28 -9.96
CA TYR A 108 -11.09 -6.67 -9.52
C TYR A 108 -10.36 -6.82 -8.18
N CYS A 109 -10.99 -7.47 -7.21
CA CYS A 109 -10.36 -7.75 -5.93
C CYS A 109 -10.54 -9.19 -5.47
N VAL A 110 -9.63 -9.69 -4.65
CA VAL A 110 -9.68 -11.00 -3.97
C VAL A 110 -9.34 -10.80 -2.51
N PHE A 111 -10.00 -11.54 -1.61
CA PHE A 111 -9.80 -11.44 -0.16
C PHE A 111 -9.77 -12.80 0.53
N SER A 112 -9.12 -12.84 1.70
CA SER A 112 -9.20 -13.93 2.67
C SER A 112 -10.47 -13.92 3.53
N HIS A 113 -11.40 -12.99 3.32
CA HIS A 113 -12.66 -12.95 4.05
C HIS A 113 -13.56 -14.13 3.66
N ALA A 114 -13.96 -14.91 4.66
CA ALA A 114 -14.82 -16.09 4.51
C ALA A 114 -16.32 -15.75 4.58
N SER A 115 -16.68 -14.55 5.01
CA SER A 115 -18.06 -14.10 5.15
C SER A 115 -18.22 -12.62 4.83
N GLY A 116 -19.47 -12.17 4.64
CA GLY A 116 -19.78 -10.73 4.55
C GLY A 116 -19.46 -9.99 5.85
N ALA A 117 -19.73 -10.60 7.00
CA ALA A 117 -19.42 -10.00 8.30
C ALA A 117 -17.91 -9.73 8.49
N GLU A 118 -17.05 -10.67 8.09
CA GLU A 118 -15.60 -10.43 8.07
C GLU A 118 -15.23 -9.31 7.10
N PHE A 119 -15.83 -9.30 5.91
CA PHE A 119 -15.58 -8.25 4.91
C PHE A 119 -15.96 -6.85 5.41
N ASP A 120 -17.03 -6.75 6.19
CA ASP A 120 -17.54 -5.48 6.71
C ASP A 120 -16.74 -4.95 7.91
N SER A 121 -16.06 -5.83 8.65
CA SER A 121 -15.49 -5.50 9.98
C SER A 121 -13.99 -5.72 10.13
N LEU A 122 -13.34 -6.48 9.25
CA LEU A 122 -11.93 -6.82 9.39
C LEU A 122 -11.10 -6.44 8.16
N PRO A 123 -9.84 -5.99 8.37
CA PRO A 123 -8.87 -5.94 7.30
C PRO A 123 -8.43 -7.39 6.96
N PRO A 124 -8.30 -7.74 5.67
CA PRO A 124 -7.98 -9.11 5.27
C PRO A 124 -6.53 -9.48 5.58
N LYS A 125 -6.27 -10.76 5.80
CA LYS A 125 -4.90 -11.32 5.85
C LYS A 125 -4.24 -11.35 4.48
N PHE A 126 -5.04 -11.71 3.47
CA PHE A 126 -4.61 -11.73 2.07
C PHE A 126 -5.57 -10.89 1.25
N SER A 127 -5.04 -10.00 0.42
CA SER A 127 -5.86 -9.33 -0.59
C SER A 127 -5.10 -8.96 -1.85
N LEU A 128 -5.83 -8.93 -2.96
CA LEU A 128 -5.35 -8.36 -4.22
C LEU A 128 -6.33 -7.29 -4.64
N HIS A 129 -5.83 -6.11 -4.98
CA HIS A 129 -6.55 -5.00 -5.60
C HIS A 129 -5.99 -4.72 -6.97
N ILE A 130 -6.86 -4.79 -7.97
CA ILE A 130 -6.59 -4.33 -9.32
C ILE A 130 -7.56 -3.21 -9.65
N LEU A 131 -7.00 -2.07 -10.06
CA LEU A 131 -7.73 -0.95 -10.60
C LEU A 131 -7.14 -0.55 -11.94
N LEU A 132 -7.94 -0.69 -13.00
CA LEU A 132 -7.54 -0.35 -14.36
C LEU A 132 -8.22 0.93 -14.80
N GLN A 133 -7.45 1.92 -15.22
CA GLN A 133 -7.96 3.10 -15.93
C GLN A 133 -8.20 2.72 -17.38
N LEU A 134 -9.47 2.72 -17.78
CA LEU A 134 -9.91 2.25 -19.10
C LEU A 134 -10.53 3.36 -19.95
N LYS A 135 -10.69 4.56 -19.39
CA LYS A 135 -11.17 5.73 -20.11
C LYS A 135 -10.34 6.96 -19.77
N GLU A 136 -10.22 7.85 -20.74
CA GLU A 136 -9.64 9.17 -20.54
C GLU A 136 -10.42 9.93 -19.47
N ASN A 137 -9.69 10.64 -18.62
CA ASN A 137 -10.26 11.50 -17.59
C ASN A 137 -9.57 12.87 -17.68
N ILE A 138 -8.88 13.32 -16.62
CA ILE A 138 -8.09 14.55 -16.63
C ILE A 138 -6.86 14.38 -17.53
N LEU A 139 -6.24 13.20 -17.48
CA LEU A 139 -5.08 12.84 -18.28
C LEU A 139 -5.46 11.96 -19.49
N PRO A 140 -4.66 12.02 -20.58
CA PRO A 140 -4.68 11.02 -21.64
C PRO A 140 -4.52 9.59 -21.11
N LEU A 141 -5.13 8.62 -21.77
CA LEU A 141 -5.19 7.21 -21.34
C LEU A 141 -3.82 6.53 -21.15
N GLU A 142 -2.82 6.95 -21.91
CA GLU A 142 -1.44 6.49 -21.83
C GLU A 142 -0.68 7.08 -20.63
N ARG A 143 -1.25 8.11 -20.00
CA ARG A 143 -0.70 8.80 -18.83
C ARG A 143 -1.45 8.48 -17.54
N THR A 144 -2.68 7.96 -17.60
CA THR A 144 -3.44 7.61 -16.40
C THR A 144 -2.80 6.45 -15.63
N THR A 145 -2.87 6.54 -14.31
CA THR A 145 -2.22 5.57 -13.42
C THR A 145 -3.20 4.47 -13.00
N SER A 146 -2.82 3.22 -13.23
CA SER A 146 -3.49 2.01 -12.78
C SER A 146 -2.74 1.36 -11.62
N LEU A 147 -3.43 0.51 -10.86
CA LEU A 147 -2.93 -0.06 -9.60
C LEU A 147 -2.97 -1.59 -9.62
N PHE A 148 -1.88 -2.20 -9.18
CA PHE A 148 -1.82 -3.61 -8.78
C PHE A 148 -1.25 -3.65 -7.36
N SER A 149 -2.08 -3.97 -6.36
CA SER A 149 -1.68 -4.01 -4.95
C SER A 149 -2.01 -5.36 -4.33
N ALA A 150 -1.01 -6.01 -3.75
CA ALA A 150 -1.10 -7.31 -3.12
C ALA A 150 -0.71 -7.23 -1.64
N VAL A 151 -1.42 -7.99 -0.80
CA VAL A 151 -1.25 -8.06 0.64
C VAL A 151 -1.11 -9.53 1.04
N PHE A 152 -0.12 -9.83 1.87
CA PHE A 152 0.14 -11.16 2.40
C PHE A 152 0.22 -11.12 3.92
N ALA A 153 -0.33 -12.15 4.55
CA ALA A 153 -0.14 -12.38 5.98
C ALA A 153 1.38 -12.54 6.25
N PRO A 154 1.95 -11.91 7.28
CA PRO A 154 3.40 -11.95 7.47
C PRO A 154 3.95 -13.37 7.61
N SER A 155 3.21 -14.28 8.27
CA SER A 155 3.62 -15.67 8.42
C SER A 155 3.84 -16.39 7.09
N PHE A 156 3.18 -15.96 6.02
CA PHE A 156 3.22 -16.60 4.71
C PHE A 156 4.63 -16.62 4.12
N PHE A 157 5.38 -15.52 4.28
CA PHE A 157 6.77 -15.42 3.81
C PHE A 157 7.81 -15.54 4.92
N LEU A 158 7.45 -15.23 6.16
CA LEU A 158 8.38 -15.30 7.29
C LEU A 158 8.47 -16.67 7.95
N LEU A 159 7.39 -17.47 7.90
CA LEU A 159 7.32 -18.77 8.59
C LEU A 159 7.09 -19.93 7.63
N ASP A 160 6.22 -19.77 6.64
CA ASP A 160 5.77 -20.87 5.77
C ASP A 160 6.55 -20.97 4.46
N ARG A 161 7.23 -19.89 4.08
CA ARG A 161 8.13 -19.78 2.93
C ARG A 161 9.41 -19.08 3.38
N ASN A 162 9.99 -18.27 2.50
CA ASN A 162 11.13 -17.41 2.79
C ASN A 162 10.90 -16.04 2.15
N ILE A 163 11.65 -15.04 2.60
CA ILE A 163 11.47 -13.67 2.16
C ILE A 163 12.02 -13.44 0.73
N GLU A 164 12.96 -14.27 0.28
CA GLU A 164 13.49 -14.23 -1.09
C GLU A 164 12.44 -14.64 -2.13
N GLU A 165 11.48 -15.50 -1.78
CA GLU A 165 10.33 -15.80 -2.63
C GLU A 165 9.41 -14.60 -2.80
N PHE A 166 9.31 -13.74 -1.78
CA PHE A 166 8.57 -12.48 -1.89
C PHE A 166 9.29 -11.51 -2.84
N THR A 167 10.61 -11.32 -2.69
CA THR A 167 11.37 -10.45 -3.59
C THR A 167 11.31 -10.97 -5.03
N ALA A 168 11.48 -12.27 -5.25
CA ALA A 168 11.37 -12.90 -6.57
C ALA A 168 9.99 -12.70 -7.21
N LEU A 169 8.92 -12.74 -6.42
CA LEU A 169 7.56 -12.45 -6.89
C LEU A 169 7.41 -10.99 -7.32
N VAL A 170 7.92 -10.04 -6.52
CA VAL A 170 7.93 -8.61 -6.87
C VAL A 170 8.70 -8.36 -8.16
N HIS A 171 9.89 -8.95 -8.29
CA HIS A 171 10.70 -8.91 -9.52
C HIS A 171 9.90 -9.36 -10.74
N LYS A 172 9.28 -10.54 -10.63
CA LYS A 172 8.47 -11.13 -11.70
C LYS A 172 7.30 -10.24 -12.10
N TRP A 173 6.63 -9.59 -11.14
CA TRP A 173 5.55 -8.66 -11.43
C TRP A 173 6.05 -7.36 -12.05
N CYS A 174 7.23 -6.87 -11.66
CA CYS A 174 7.83 -5.70 -12.29
C CYS A 174 8.21 -5.97 -13.75
N ASP A 175 8.82 -7.12 -14.05
CA ASP A 175 9.12 -7.52 -15.44
C ASP A 175 7.86 -7.64 -16.30
N ALA A 176 6.76 -8.10 -15.70
CA ALA A 176 5.49 -8.30 -16.38
C ALA A 176 4.74 -6.97 -16.60
N LEU A 177 4.51 -6.21 -15.53
CA LEU A 177 3.64 -5.04 -15.54
C LEU A 177 4.36 -3.75 -15.92
N ARG A 178 5.70 -3.73 -15.87
CA ARG A 178 6.56 -2.57 -16.14
C ARG A 178 6.06 -1.31 -15.42
N PRO A 179 5.93 -1.36 -14.09
CA PRO A 179 5.44 -0.24 -13.31
C PRO A 179 6.33 0.99 -13.51
N HIS A 180 5.75 2.19 -13.46
CA HIS A 180 6.54 3.41 -13.41
C HIS A 180 7.01 3.73 -11.99
N SER A 181 6.26 3.30 -10.98
CA SER A 181 6.68 3.36 -9.58
C SER A 181 6.04 2.26 -8.77
N GLY A 182 6.57 2.01 -7.57
CA GLY A 182 5.96 1.09 -6.63
C GLY A 182 6.79 0.91 -5.37
N VAL A 183 6.22 0.19 -4.41
CA VAL A 183 6.87 -0.16 -3.15
C VAL A 183 6.47 -1.56 -2.72
N ALA A 184 7.36 -2.26 -2.03
CA ALA A 184 7.05 -3.52 -1.36
C ALA A 184 7.82 -3.69 -0.06
N GLY A 185 7.20 -4.28 0.95
CA GLY A 185 7.76 -4.40 2.30
C GLY A 185 6.65 -4.45 3.36
N TRP A 186 6.95 -3.99 4.58
CA TRP A 186 5.94 -3.88 5.62
C TRP A 186 4.89 -2.82 5.27
N GLY A 187 3.63 -3.16 5.44
CA GLY A 187 2.55 -2.21 5.23
C GLY A 187 1.25 -2.61 5.90
N ILE A 188 0.22 -1.82 5.66
CA ILE A 188 -1.08 -1.96 6.29
C ILE A 188 -2.08 -2.56 5.29
N SER A 189 -2.64 -3.72 5.64
CA SER A 189 -3.88 -4.19 5.05
C SER A 189 -5.05 -3.36 5.59
N GLN A 190 -5.83 -2.76 4.69
CA GLN A 190 -6.91 -1.85 5.04
C GLN A 190 -8.27 -2.55 5.01
N GLN A 191 -9.24 -1.98 5.73
CA GLN A 191 -10.67 -2.31 5.60
C GLN A 191 -11.12 -2.13 4.14
N TRP A 192 -12.08 -2.94 3.68
CA TRP A 192 -12.53 -2.91 2.29
C TRP A 192 -13.93 -2.38 2.08
N GLU A 193 -14.85 -2.63 3.01
CA GLU A 193 -16.12 -1.94 3.07
C GLU A 193 -15.86 -0.41 3.10
N GLU A 194 -16.60 0.33 2.29
CA GLU A 194 -16.26 1.71 1.92
C GLU A 194 -16.40 2.64 3.12
N MET A 195 -17.47 2.50 3.90
CA MET A 195 -17.70 3.32 5.10
C MET A 195 -16.70 2.98 6.21
N SER A 196 -16.43 1.70 6.45
CA SER A 196 -15.43 1.23 7.40
C SER A 196 -14.06 1.78 7.04
N PHE A 197 -13.67 1.73 5.77
CA PHE A 197 -12.40 2.29 5.31
C PHE A 197 -12.29 3.80 5.48
N ILE A 198 -13.32 4.56 5.06
CA ILE A 198 -13.32 6.02 5.24
C ILE A 198 -13.20 6.38 6.72
N SER A 199 -13.91 5.65 7.59
CA SER A 199 -13.91 5.90 9.03
C SER A 199 -12.60 5.53 9.72
N THR A 200 -11.82 4.62 9.13
CA THR A 200 -10.64 4.03 9.80
C THR A 200 -9.28 4.37 9.20
N ARG A 201 -9.21 4.83 7.94
CA ARG A 201 -7.93 5.03 7.25
C ARG A 201 -6.96 5.98 7.97
N ASP A 202 -7.50 6.98 8.68
CA ASP A 202 -6.72 7.99 9.40
C ASP A 202 -6.33 7.53 10.82
N MET A 203 -6.86 6.39 11.29
CA MET A 203 -6.58 5.86 12.62
C MET A 203 -5.19 5.21 12.73
N CYS A 204 -4.54 4.88 11.61
CA CYS A 204 -3.18 4.30 11.58
C CYS A 204 -2.06 5.34 11.40
N VAL A 205 -2.40 6.63 11.36
CA VAL A 205 -1.48 7.74 11.05
C VAL A 205 -0.35 7.84 12.07
N ARG A 206 -0.63 7.52 13.33
CA ARG A 206 0.38 7.50 14.40
C ARG A 206 1.38 6.37 14.17
N GLU A 207 0.90 5.18 13.90
CA GLU A 207 1.73 3.99 13.69
C GLU A 207 2.61 4.18 12.45
N LEU A 208 2.07 4.76 11.39
CA LEU A 208 2.83 5.17 10.20
C LEU A 208 3.94 6.19 10.50
N LEU A 209 3.75 7.07 11.49
CA LEU A 209 4.82 7.97 11.93
C LEU A 209 5.83 7.27 12.83
N ARG A 210 5.40 6.43 13.77
CA ARG A 210 6.29 5.76 14.74
C ARG A 210 7.18 4.71 14.08
N TYR A 211 6.60 3.94 13.16
CA TYR A 211 7.24 2.80 12.50
C TYR A 211 7.61 3.18 11.05
N PRO A 212 8.83 3.71 10.80
CA PRO A 212 9.18 4.32 9.52
C PRO A 212 9.28 3.33 8.36
N GLY A 213 9.38 2.02 8.64
CA GLY A 213 9.31 0.95 7.65
C GLY A 213 7.89 0.50 7.30
N LEU A 214 6.88 0.95 8.07
CA LEU A 214 5.47 0.66 7.80
C LEU A 214 4.92 1.63 6.74
N ASP A 215 4.34 1.08 5.68
CA ASP A 215 3.71 1.87 4.61
C ASP A 215 2.18 1.67 4.56
N SER A 216 1.47 2.65 4.01
CA SER A 216 0.03 2.54 3.76
C SER A 216 -0.22 2.52 2.25
N PRO A 217 -0.59 1.36 1.66
CA PRO A 217 -0.91 1.28 0.26
C PRO A 217 -1.95 2.32 -0.14
N VAL A 218 -1.69 3.07 -1.22
CA VAL A 218 -2.65 4.07 -1.68
C VAL A 218 -3.89 3.36 -2.24
N ARG A 219 -5.02 3.58 -1.57
CA ARG A 219 -6.33 3.20 -2.08
C ARG A 219 -7.06 4.46 -2.55
N PRO A 220 -7.38 4.60 -3.85
CA PRO A 220 -8.14 5.75 -4.33
C PRO A 220 -9.52 5.76 -3.67
N LEU A 221 -9.84 6.90 -3.05
CA LEU A 221 -10.96 7.06 -2.13
C LEU A 221 -12.27 7.31 -2.88
N VAL A 222 -12.26 8.28 -3.78
CA VAL A 222 -13.47 8.81 -4.41
C VAL A 222 -13.37 8.71 -5.92
N PHE A 223 -12.21 9.00 -6.49
CA PHE A 223 -11.99 8.94 -7.93
C PHE A 223 -10.74 8.14 -8.25
N ALA A 224 -10.84 7.31 -9.28
CA ALA A 224 -9.68 6.56 -9.75
C ALA A 224 -8.53 7.53 -10.19
N SER A 225 -8.87 8.75 -10.64
CA SER A 225 -7.90 9.82 -10.95
C SER A 225 -7.11 10.33 -9.76
N ASP A 226 -7.46 9.96 -8.52
CA ASP A 226 -6.62 10.29 -7.35
C ASP A 226 -5.20 9.71 -7.51
N LEU A 227 -5.05 8.66 -8.31
CA LEU A 227 -3.76 8.05 -8.66
C LEU A 227 -2.95 8.86 -9.68
N ASP A 228 -3.55 9.81 -10.40
CA ASP A 228 -2.86 10.54 -11.48
C ASP A 228 -1.74 11.42 -10.94
N ARG A 229 -1.76 11.78 -9.64
CA ARG A 229 -0.63 12.45 -8.97
C ARG A 229 0.66 11.61 -8.95
N PHE A 230 0.53 10.28 -9.06
CA PHE A 230 1.66 9.37 -9.15
C PHE A 230 2.12 9.12 -10.59
N GLU A 231 1.48 9.72 -11.60
CA GLU A 231 1.89 9.58 -13.00
C GLU A 231 3.40 9.79 -13.15
N ASN A 232 3.91 10.83 -12.49
CA ASN A 232 5.29 11.25 -12.53
C ASN A 232 5.86 11.40 -11.12
N ASN A 233 5.27 10.80 -10.08
CA ASN A 233 5.78 10.90 -8.73
C ASN A 233 5.76 9.53 -8.05
N ILE A 234 6.62 9.35 -7.06
CA ILE A 234 6.54 8.19 -6.17
C ILE A 234 5.51 8.47 -5.08
N ALA A 235 4.79 7.42 -4.66
CA ALA A 235 3.87 7.50 -3.53
C ALA A 235 4.61 7.39 -2.19
N SER A 236 5.65 6.56 -2.14
CA SER A 236 6.41 6.30 -0.92
C SER A 236 7.75 5.62 -1.28
N ILE A 237 8.52 5.28 -0.24
CA ILE A 237 9.63 4.34 -0.30
C ILE A 237 9.37 3.24 0.72
N ASN A 238 9.89 2.04 0.47
CA ASN A 238 9.83 0.91 1.41
C ASN A 238 11.05 0.01 1.17
N TRP A 239 11.10 -1.16 1.81
CA TRP A 239 12.18 -2.15 1.70
C TRP A 239 12.61 -2.37 0.25
N LEU A 240 11.66 -2.62 -0.63
CA LEU A 240 11.84 -2.57 -2.08
C LEU A 240 11.15 -1.32 -2.61
N THR A 241 11.90 -0.49 -3.33
CA THR A 241 11.37 0.70 -4.01
C THR A 241 11.58 0.58 -5.52
N ILE A 242 10.51 0.73 -6.28
CA ILE A 242 10.45 0.49 -7.73
C ILE A 242 10.33 1.83 -8.45
N LEU A 243 11.15 2.05 -9.49
CA LEU A 243 11.20 3.28 -10.27
C LEU A 243 11.42 2.97 -11.76
N CYS A 244 10.69 3.61 -12.67
CA CYS A 244 11.05 3.57 -14.08
C CYS A 244 12.28 4.43 -14.39
N ASP A 245 12.80 4.24 -15.61
CA ASP A 245 13.91 5.01 -16.15
C ASP A 245 13.66 6.52 -16.10
N ASP A 246 12.48 6.99 -16.50
CA ASP A 246 12.16 8.42 -16.51
C ASP A 246 12.23 9.06 -15.10
N LEU A 247 11.83 8.33 -14.06
CA LEU A 247 11.96 8.79 -12.68
C LEU A 247 13.41 8.73 -12.21
N ALA A 248 14.15 7.69 -12.56
CA ALA A 248 15.57 7.57 -12.24
C ALA A 248 16.40 8.70 -12.87
N GLU A 249 16.16 9.05 -14.13
CA GLU A 249 16.88 10.12 -14.84
C GLU A 249 16.76 11.48 -14.15
N ARG A 250 15.61 11.77 -13.51
CA ARG A 250 15.41 13.02 -12.76
C ARG A 250 16.32 13.19 -11.55
N ILE A 251 16.88 12.10 -11.04
CA ILE A 251 17.84 12.10 -9.93
C ILE A 251 19.26 11.76 -10.38
N GLY A 252 19.55 11.81 -11.68
CA GLY A 252 20.87 11.51 -12.25
C GLY A 252 21.06 10.07 -12.74
N GLY A 253 19.96 9.35 -12.94
CA GLY A 253 19.93 8.04 -13.59
C GLY A 253 20.57 6.93 -12.76
N GLU A 254 20.97 5.86 -13.46
CA GLU A 254 21.56 4.67 -12.85
C GLU A 254 22.81 4.97 -12.01
N ALA A 255 23.60 5.97 -12.42
CA ALA A 255 24.82 6.35 -11.70
C ALA A 255 24.50 6.82 -10.26
N SER A 256 23.47 7.64 -10.09
CA SER A 256 23.02 8.09 -8.76
C SER A 256 22.45 6.96 -7.92
N LEU A 257 21.72 6.02 -8.53
CA LEU A 257 21.22 4.84 -7.82
C LEU A 257 22.37 3.95 -7.33
N ARG A 258 23.38 3.72 -8.18
CA ARG A 258 24.57 2.91 -7.82
C ARG A 258 25.44 3.59 -6.77
N ALA A 259 25.40 4.92 -6.66
CA ALA A 259 26.13 5.66 -5.63
C ALA A 259 25.61 5.37 -4.20
N LEU A 260 24.45 4.72 -4.04
CA LEU A 260 24.00 4.21 -2.75
C LEU A 260 24.99 3.19 -2.14
N GLY A 261 25.69 2.41 -2.97
CA GLY A 261 26.73 1.47 -2.55
C GLY A 261 26.24 0.03 -2.35
N GLU A 262 27.15 -0.86 -1.95
CA GLU A 262 26.93 -2.32 -1.94
C GLU A 262 25.82 -2.80 -0.98
N GLY A 263 25.48 -2.00 0.04
CA GLY A 263 24.36 -2.28 0.96
C GLY A 263 22.97 -2.07 0.37
N TYR A 264 22.89 -1.65 -0.90
CA TYR A 264 21.63 -1.37 -1.60
C TYR A 264 21.58 -2.16 -2.90
N PRO A 265 21.19 -3.45 -2.86
CA PRO A 265 21.01 -4.24 -4.07
C PRO A 265 20.12 -3.49 -5.06
N LEU A 266 20.66 -3.28 -6.26
CA LEU A 266 19.99 -2.59 -7.36
C LEU A 266 19.77 -3.58 -8.50
N SER A 267 18.52 -3.94 -8.69
CA SER A 267 18.10 -4.88 -9.71
C SER A 267 17.39 -4.15 -10.85
N ARG A 268 17.55 -4.65 -12.08
CA ARG A 268 16.94 -4.08 -13.29
C ARG A 268 15.72 -4.91 -13.69
N TYR A 269 14.67 -4.24 -14.17
CA TYR A 269 13.62 -4.85 -14.99
C TYR A 269 13.50 -4.06 -16.30
N ASP A 270 12.75 -4.60 -17.27
CA ASP A 270 12.50 -3.92 -18.54
C ASP A 270 11.71 -2.61 -18.31
N GLY A 271 12.43 -1.48 -18.31
CA GLY A 271 11.88 -0.14 -18.12
C GLY A 271 12.12 0.48 -16.73
N GLY A 272 12.87 -0.16 -15.82
CA GLY A 272 13.16 0.44 -14.51
C GLY A 272 14.06 -0.35 -13.55
N TYR A 273 14.11 0.12 -12.31
CA TYR A 273 14.98 -0.37 -11.25
C TYR A 273 14.16 -0.75 -10.01
N ILE A 274 14.68 -1.72 -9.27
CA ILE A 274 14.22 -2.07 -7.93
C ILE A 274 15.41 -1.86 -6.99
N ILE A 275 15.24 -0.93 -6.06
CA ILE A 275 16.21 -0.60 -5.01
C ILE A 275 15.79 -1.35 -3.74
N GLN A 276 16.72 -2.08 -3.14
CA GLN A 276 16.50 -2.75 -1.86
C GLN A 276 17.21 -2.01 -0.72
N ALA A 277 16.47 -1.57 0.29
CA ALA A 277 16.97 -0.89 1.48
C ALA A 277 17.27 -1.91 2.60
N GLY A 278 18.46 -2.51 2.56
CA GLY A 278 18.87 -3.49 3.57
C GLY A 278 18.54 -4.94 3.23
N PRO A 279 19.12 -5.90 3.98
CA PRO A 279 18.99 -7.33 3.66
C PRO A 279 17.58 -7.88 3.88
N GLU A 280 16.82 -7.30 4.80
CA GLU A 280 15.51 -7.78 5.25
C GLU A 280 14.53 -6.59 5.38
N PRO A 281 13.20 -6.82 5.31
CA PRO A 281 12.24 -5.78 5.56
C PRO A 281 12.22 -5.43 7.06
N GLU A 282 12.53 -4.18 7.38
CA GLU A 282 12.55 -3.67 8.75
C GLU A 282 11.35 -2.75 9.00
N LEU A 283 10.85 -2.73 10.24
CA LEU A 283 9.73 -1.90 10.66
C LEU A 283 10.20 -0.56 11.26
N GLY A 284 11.35 -0.59 11.95
CA GLY A 284 11.86 0.51 12.78
C GLY A 284 11.02 0.72 14.04
N ASP A 285 11.43 1.63 14.93
CA ASP A 285 10.63 2.20 16.01
C ASP A 285 11.28 3.50 16.50
N ARG A 286 10.73 4.64 16.07
CA ARG A 286 11.28 5.95 16.41
C ARG A 286 11.20 6.28 17.89
N ASP A 287 10.22 5.72 18.61
CA ASP A 287 10.09 5.94 20.06
C ASP A 287 11.27 5.28 20.80
N GLU A 288 11.82 4.21 20.24
CA GLU A 288 13.00 3.48 20.74
C GLU A 288 14.31 3.94 20.06
N GLY A 289 14.25 4.95 19.19
CA GLY A 289 15.41 5.52 18.50
C GLY A 289 15.90 4.74 17.27
N ASP A 290 15.08 3.81 16.75
CA ASP A 290 15.36 3.09 15.50
C ASP A 290 14.70 3.80 14.30
N PHE A 291 15.51 4.55 13.57
CA PHE A 291 15.09 5.40 12.44
C PHE A 291 15.33 4.78 11.06
N LEU A 292 15.77 3.52 10.98
CA LEU A 292 16.08 2.83 9.72
C LEU A 292 17.02 3.63 8.79
N PRO A 293 18.30 3.83 9.14
CA PRO A 293 19.23 4.64 8.34
C PRO A 293 19.39 4.15 6.90
N GLN A 294 19.20 2.85 6.64
CA GLN A 294 19.20 2.31 5.28
C GLN A 294 18.05 2.88 4.46
N TYR A 295 16.83 2.87 5.00
CA TYR A 295 15.67 3.46 4.37
C TYR A 295 15.84 4.97 4.22
N GLY A 296 16.37 5.65 5.24
CA GLY A 296 16.67 7.08 5.22
C GLY A 296 17.55 7.50 4.04
N LYS A 297 18.60 6.73 3.73
CA LYS A 297 19.47 7.04 2.58
C LYS A 297 18.75 6.92 1.24
N VAL A 298 17.88 5.92 1.08
CA VAL A 298 17.04 5.77 -0.13
C VAL A 298 16.04 6.92 -0.19
N HIS A 299 15.37 7.23 0.92
CA HIS A 299 14.45 8.35 1.03
C HIS A 299 15.10 9.68 0.62
N ASP A 300 16.29 9.98 1.13
CA ASP A 300 16.99 11.24 0.82
C ASP A 300 17.34 11.35 -0.66
N LEU A 301 17.78 10.26 -1.30
CA LEU A 301 18.05 10.22 -2.73
C LEU A 301 16.76 10.44 -3.55
N LEU A 302 15.65 9.82 -3.13
CA LEU A 302 14.39 9.83 -3.88
C LEU A 302 13.47 10.99 -3.50
N ARG A 303 13.84 11.81 -2.49
CA ARG A 303 13.06 12.96 -2.01
C ARG A 303 12.57 13.89 -3.14
N PRO A 304 13.37 14.20 -4.17
CA PRO A 304 12.91 15.04 -5.30
C PRO A 304 11.82 14.43 -6.19
N LEU A 305 11.49 13.15 -5.99
CA LEU A 305 10.48 12.42 -6.78
C LEU A 305 9.11 12.34 -6.09
N TYR A 306 9.01 12.76 -4.84
CA TYR A 306 7.72 12.90 -4.17
C TYR A 306 6.91 14.05 -4.78
N PRO A 307 5.57 13.96 -4.78
CA PRO A 307 4.74 15.11 -5.15
C PRO A 307 4.91 16.25 -4.11
N PRO A 308 4.44 17.46 -4.41
CA PRO A 308 4.37 18.55 -3.43
C PRO A 308 3.67 18.11 -2.13
N LEU A 309 4.05 18.68 -0.99
CA LEU A 309 3.51 18.29 0.33
C LEU A 309 1.98 18.41 0.38
N GLU A 310 1.42 19.39 -0.33
CA GLU A 310 -0.03 19.63 -0.41
C GLU A 310 -0.78 18.48 -1.11
N GLU A 311 -0.09 17.68 -1.92
CA GLU A 311 -0.62 16.52 -2.65
C GLU A 311 -0.38 15.20 -1.91
N LEU A 312 0.07 15.22 -0.64
CA LEU A 312 0.23 14.03 0.21
C LEU A 312 -1.03 13.64 1.00
N ASP A 313 -2.18 14.25 0.71
CA ASP A 313 -3.47 13.99 1.38
C ASP A 313 -4.00 12.55 1.27
N TYR A 314 -3.41 11.73 0.41
CA TYR A 314 -3.67 10.29 0.33
C TYR A 314 -3.15 9.51 1.55
N LEU A 315 -2.16 10.04 2.29
CA LEU A 315 -1.62 9.42 3.51
C LEU A 315 -2.54 9.67 4.71
N ALA A 316 -3.08 10.88 4.79
CA ALA A 316 -3.96 11.29 5.86
C ALA A 316 -4.89 12.40 5.36
N SER A 317 -6.17 12.08 5.30
CA SER A 317 -7.21 12.93 4.73
C SER A 317 -8.14 13.51 5.79
N HIS A 318 -8.14 13.00 7.02
CA HIS A 318 -8.89 13.53 8.17
C HIS A 318 -8.02 14.32 9.14
N VAL A 319 -6.81 14.76 8.71
CA VAL A 319 -6.12 15.88 9.40
C VAL A 319 -6.92 17.20 9.25
N TYR A 320 -8.03 17.17 8.52
CA TYR A 320 -9.05 18.20 8.50
C TYR A 320 -10.10 18.02 9.61
N ASP A 321 -10.11 18.96 10.56
CA ASP A 321 -11.34 19.31 11.27
C ASP A 321 -12.28 19.98 10.26
N ILE A 322 -13.27 19.21 9.78
CA ILE A 322 -14.30 19.68 8.85
C ILE A 322 -15.51 20.09 9.67
N ASN A 323 -15.91 21.35 9.55
CA ASN A 323 -17.10 21.82 10.23
C ASN A 323 -18.33 21.08 9.67
N PRO A 324 -19.07 20.31 10.49
CA PRO A 324 -20.11 19.41 10.00
C PRO A 324 -21.34 20.12 9.42
N HIS A 325 -21.49 21.43 9.67
CA HIS A 325 -22.61 22.23 9.18
C HIS A 325 -22.29 22.98 7.89
N THR A 326 -21.02 23.28 7.64
CA THR A 326 -20.58 24.07 6.47
C THR A 326 -19.79 23.23 5.46
N LEU A 327 -19.32 22.05 5.86
CA LEU A 327 -18.38 21.20 5.12
C LEU A 327 -17.07 21.93 4.77
N LEU A 328 -16.79 23.06 5.43
CA LEU A 328 -15.55 23.82 5.26
C LEU A 328 -14.48 23.26 6.21
N VAL A 329 -13.26 23.18 5.69
CA VAL A 329 -12.06 22.83 6.47
C VAL A 329 -11.72 23.97 7.43
N ASN A 330 -11.59 23.66 8.71
CA ASN A 330 -11.09 24.59 9.72
C ASN A 330 -9.65 25.03 9.36
N PRO A 331 -9.32 26.33 9.28
CA PRO A 331 -7.98 26.79 8.92
C PRO A 331 -6.84 26.23 9.79
N SER A 332 -7.08 25.90 11.07
CA SER A 332 -6.10 25.26 11.96
C SER A 332 -5.69 23.86 11.48
N SER A 333 -6.55 23.18 10.74
CA SER A 333 -6.30 21.86 10.16
C SER A 333 -5.18 21.86 9.13
N ASN A 334 -5.02 22.96 8.37
CA ASN A 334 -3.94 23.05 7.38
C ASN A 334 -2.56 23.04 8.05
N SER A 335 -2.43 23.67 9.23
CA SER A 335 -1.20 23.65 10.01
C SER A 335 -0.88 22.25 10.53
N MET A 336 -1.90 21.53 11.00
CA MET A 336 -1.76 20.16 11.50
C MET A 336 -1.38 19.19 10.38
N ARG A 337 -2.04 19.31 9.23
CA ARG A 337 -1.76 18.54 8.02
C ARG A 337 -0.34 18.73 7.53
N ASN A 338 0.10 19.98 7.42
CA ASN A 338 1.47 20.28 7.00
C ASN A 338 2.49 19.75 8.02
N SER A 339 2.21 19.86 9.32
CA SER A 339 3.07 19.28 10.36
C SER A 339 3.15 17.75 10.27
N PHE A 340 2.04 17.07 9.94
CA PHE A 340 2.04 15.64 9.69
C PHE A 340 2.92 15.27 8.48
N PHE A 341 2.73 15.93 7.33
CA PHE A 341 3.51 15.62 6.13
C PHE A 341 4.99 15.96 6.28
N GLU A 342 5.33 17.04 6.99
CA GLU A 342 6.72 17.33 7.37
C GLU A 342 7.29 16.23 8.27
N SER A 343 6.52 15.74 9.25
CA SER A 343 6.96 14.62 10.09
C SER A 343 7.16 13.34 9.27
N TRP A 344 6.23 13.04 8.36
CA TRP A 344 6.31 11.92 7.43
C TRP A 344 7.57 12.00 6.57
N MET A 345 7.83 13.15 5.94
CA MET A 345 9.01 13.35 5.08
C MET A 345 10.34 13.36 5.82
N ASN A 346 10.32 13.42 7.16
CA ASN A 346 11.51 13.43 7.99
C ASN A 346 11.53 12.26 8.99
N ARG A 347 10.74 11.19 8.74
CA ARG A 347 10.57 10.04 9.65
C ARG A 347 11.83 9.19 9.84
N TYR A 348 12.78 9.27 8.91
CA TYR A 348 14.07 8.58 8.98
C TYR A 348 15.19 9.42 9.62
N SER A 349 14.91 10.69 9.96
CA SER A 349 15.91 11.58 10.54
C SER A 349 15.90 11.50 12.07
N PRO A 350 17.07 11.30 12.73
CA PRO A 350 17.17 11.32 14.19
C PRO A 350 16.90 12.71 14.78
N ASP A 351 17.05 13.78 13.98
CA ASP A 351 16.88 15.17 14.43
C ASP A 351 15.39 15.60 14.48
N ASN A 352 14.47 14.78 13.97
CA ASN A 352 13.05 15.09 13.90
C ASN A 352 12.25 14.22 14.89
N VAL A 353 12.37 14.52 16.19
CA VAL A 353 11.76 13.73 17.27
C VAL A 353 10.33 14.20 17.65
N ILE A 354 9.81 15.25 17.02
CA ILE A 354 8.47 15.75 17.38
C ILE A 354 7.42 15.02 16.54
N ILE A 355 7.03 13.82 16.99
CA ILE A 355 5.64 13.37 16.74
C ILE A 355 4.75 14.50 17.28
N PRO A 356 3.90 15.14 16.45
CA PRO A 356 3.06 16.24 16.90
C PRO A 356 2.30 15.84 18.16
N PRO A 357 2.16 16.72 19.17
CA PRO A 357 1.54 16.39 20.46
C PRO A 357 0.17 15.71 20.36
N LEU A 358 -0.56 15.94 19.26
CA LEU A 358 -1.84 15.31 18.95
C LEU A 358 -1.79 13.79 18.74
N PHE A 359 -0.62 13.21 18.49
CA PHE A 359 -0.44 11.76 18.26
C PHE A 359 0.36 11.08 19.38
N ARG A 360 0.61 11.79 20.49
CA ARG A 360 1.15 11.17 21.71
C ARG A 360 -0.03 10.54 22.46
N ASP A 361 0.18 9.35 23.03
CA ASP A 361 -0.80 8.81 23.98
C ASP A 361 -1.05 9.88 25.05
N ALA A 362 -2.32 10.06 25.44
CA ALA A 362 -2.57 10.66 26.74
C ALA A 362 -1.80 9.77 27.72
N SER A 363 -0.69 10.28 28.26
CA SER A 363 0.02 9.56 29.31
C SER A 363 -1.04 9.23 30.35
N PRO A 364 -1.15 7.96 30.82
CA PRO A 364 -1.95 7.73 32.00
C PRO A 364 -1.40 8.70 33.02
N GLU A 365 -2.26 9.62 33.51
CA GLU A 365 -1.90 10.50 34.60
C GLU A 365 -1.22 9.59 35.62
N LYS A 366 0.07 9.83 35.85
CA LYS A 366 0.70 9.25 37.01
C LYS A 366 -0.11 9.83 38.15
N ASP A 367 -0.94 9.00 38.76
CA ASP A 367 -1.49 9.24 40.07
C ASP A 367 -0.27 9.45 41.00
N GLU A 368 0.20 10.68 41.06
CA GLU A 368 1.16 11.15 42.04
C GLU A 368 0.39 11.32 43.35
N GLU A 369 0.59 10.31 44.21
CA GLU A 369 0.41 10.23 45.68
C GLU A 369 -0.91 10.68 46.33
#